data_AF-A0A0W1G7Y5-F1
#
_entry.id   AF-A0A0W1G7Y5-F1
#
_cell.length_a   1.000
_cell.length_b   1.000
_cell.length_c   1.000
_cell.angle_alpha   90.00
_cell.angle_beta   90.00
_cell.angle_gamma   90.00
#
_symmetry.space_group_name_H-M   'P 1'
#
loop_
_entity.id
_entity.type
_entity.pdbx_description
1 polymer ?
#
loop_
_entity_poly.entity_id
_entity_poly.type
_entity_poly.pdbx_seq_one_letter_code
_entity_poly.pdbx_strand_id
1 'polypeptide(L)'
;MPDTYILKHPITEKGTGAVIIGEVVVRRPKGKDMKAADKAESDFHGSMVLIDRLCSLPGGGDVPANFSDELDVEDLDALGELVTAMLPGGRKTGATT
;
A
#
# COMPACT_ATOMS: atom_id res chain seq x y z
N MET A 1 14.05 6.00 -6.68
CA MET A 1 13.83 4.54 -6.82
C MET A 1 12.51 4.25 -6.16
N PRO A 2 11.66 3.37 -6.72
CA PRO A 2 10.48 2.92 -6.01
C PRO A 2 10.90 2.11 -4.77
N ASP A 3 10.12 2.19 -3.70
CA ASP A 3 10.43 1.51 -2.44
C ASP A 3 9.85 0.09 -2.51
N THR A 4 10.65 -0.91 -2.19
CA THR A 4 10.22 -2.31 -2.23
C THR A 4 9.85 -2.78 -0.83
N TYR A 5 8.71 -3.44 -0.71
CA TYR A 5 8.21 -4.02 0.54
C TYR A 5 8.00 -5.52 0.37
N ILE A 6 8.66 -6.31 1.22
CA ILE A 6 8.50 -7.77 1.27
C ILE A 6 7.39 -8.07 2.27
N LEU A 7 6.34 -8.78 1.82
CA LEU A 7 5.22 -9.15 2.67
C LEU A 7 5.70 -10.15 3.73
N LYS A 8 5.37 -9.90 5.00
CA LYS A 8 5.61 -10.87 6.08
C LYS A 8 4.70 -12.08 5.94
N HIS A 9 3.48 -11.86 5.49
CA HIS A 9 2.47 -12.86 5.21
C HIS A 9 2.15 -12.84 3.70
N PRO A 10 2.87 -13.65 2.90
CA PRO A 10 2.65 -13.72 1.46
C PRO A 10 1.23 -14.17 1.13
N ILE A 11 0.62 -13.55 0.13
CA ILE A 11 -0.67 -13.97 -0.39
C ILE A 11 -0.47 -15.26 -1.16
N THR A 12 -1.19 -16.30 -0.77
CA THR A 12 -1.13 -17.64 -1.37
C THR A 12 -2.42 -17.99 -2.09
N GLU A 13 -2.31 -18.77 -3.15
CA GLU A 13 -3.47 -19.27 -3.88
C GLU A 13 -4.22 -20.28 -3.02
N LYS A 14 -5.53 -20.06 -2.86
CA LYS A 14 -6.41 -20.91 -2.08
C LYS A 14 -6.50 -22.31 -2.71
N GLY A 15 -5.89 -23.30 -2.05
CA GLY A 15 -5.95 -24.71 -2.42
C GLY A 15 -4.62 -25.31 -2.86
N THR A 16 -3.74 -24.53 -3.48
CA THR A 16 -2.38 -24.98 -3.85
C THR A 16 -1.33 -24.53 -2.85
N GLY A 17 -1.59 -23.46 -2.09
CA GLY A 17 -0.62 -22.85 -1.16
C GLY A 17 0.56 -22.19 -1.88
N ALA A 18 0.47 -22.04 -3.21
CA ALA A 18 1.50 -21.37 -3.99
C ALA A 18 1.50 -19.87 -3.68
N VAL A 19 2.67 -19.29 -3.43
CA VAL A 19 2.82 -17.85 -3.20
C VAL A 19 2.54 -17.10 -4.50
N ILE A 20 1.48 -16.29 -4.51
CA ILE A 20 1.11 -15.42 -5.63
C ILE A 20 1.85 -14.08 -5.48
N ILE A 21 1.87 -13.54 -4.27
CA ILE A 21 2.49 -12.24 -3.98
C ILE A 21 3.28 -12.37 -2.68
N GLY A 22 4.60 -12.26 -2.77
CA GLY A 22 5.50 -12.18 -1.59
C GLY A 22 6.23 -10.84 -1.48
N GLU A 23 6.15 -10.01 -2.50
CA GLU A 23 6.85 -8.73 -2.59
C GLU A 23 6.04 -7.77 -3.46
N VAL A 24 6.03 -6.51 -3.05
CA VAL A 24 5.43 -5.42 -3.80
C VAL A 24 6.39 -4.25 -3.91
N VAL A 25 6.26 -3.51 -5.00
CA VAL A 25 6.99 -2.28 -5.28
C VAL A 25 6.00 -1.13 -5.16
N VAL A 26 6.31 -0.20 -4.25
CA VAL A 26 5.51 0.99 -3.97
C VAL A 26 6.07 2.15 -4.77
N ARG A 27 5.25 2.66 -5.69
CA ARG A 27 5.58 3.84 -6.48
C ARG A 27 5.22 5.12 -5.72
N ARG A 28 5.89 6.22 -6.06
CA ARG A 28 5.53 7.54 -5.53
C ARG A 28 4.10 7.95 -5.92
N PRO A 29 3.33 8.54 -4.99
CA PRO A 29 1.99 9.03 -5.27
C PRO A 29 2.03 10.19 -6.28
N LYS A 30 1.03 10.23 -7.17
CA LYS A 30 0.77 11.34 -8.09
C LYS A 30 -0.49 12.07 -7.65
N GLY A 31 -0.73 13.27 -8.17
CA GLY A 31 -1.91 14.07 -7.82
C GLY A 31 -3.26 13.36 -8.04
N LYS A 32 -3.34 12.43 -9.01
CA LYS A 32 -4.54 11.59 -9.21
C LYS A 32 -4.79 10.60 -8.06
N ASP A 33 -3.72 10.11 -7.43
CA ASP A 33 -3.78 9.16 -6.33
C ASP A 33 -4.18 9.90 -5.04
N MET A 34 -3.63 11.10 -4.84
CA MET A 34 -4.03 11.98 -3.73
C MET A 34 -5.51 12.36 -3.81
N LYS A 35 -6.02 12.70 -4.99
CA LYS A 35 -7.46 12.98 -5.20
C LYS A 35 -8.36 11.76 -4.96
N ALA A 36 -7.82 10.54 -5.07
CA ALA A 36 -8.57 9.33 -4.77
C ALA A 36 -8.63 9.10 -3.25
N ALA A 37 -7.50 9.27 -2.55
CA ALA A 37 -7.43 9.17 -1.10
C ALA A 37 -8.27 10.24 -0.39
N ASP A 38 -8.27 11.48 -0.89
CA ASP A 38 -9.06 12.60 -0.34
C ASP A 38 -10.59 12.39 -0.44
N LYS A 39 -11.02 11.48 -1.32
CA LYS A 39 -12.43 11.08 -1.45
C LYS A 39 -12.82 9.91 -0.55
N ALA A 40 -11.86 9.30 0.15
CA ALA A 40 -12.13 8.18 1.02
C ALA A 40 -12.89 8.64 2.28
N GLU A 41 -13.71 7.75 2.83
CA GLU A 41 -14.59 8.06 3.97
C GLU A 41 -13.84 8.19 5.30
N SER A 42 -12.61 7.67 5.37
CA SER A 42 -11.75 7.69 6.55
C SER A 42 -10.27 7.60 6.15
N ASP A 43 -9.37 7.99 7.05
CA ASP A 43 -7.91 7.87 6.84
C ASP A 43 -7.47 6.42 6.60
N PHE A 44 -8.16 5.47 7.24
CA PHE A 44 -7.93 4.03 7.02
C PHE A 44 -8.32 3.62 5.60
N HIS A 45 -9.51 4.00 5.15
CA HIS A 45 -9.97 3.75 3.77
C HIS A 45 -9.05 4.48 2.76
N GLY A 46 -8.59 5.69 3.08
CA GLY A 46 -7.63 6.41 2.26
C GLY A 46 -6.30 5.66 2.11
N SER A 47 -5.81 5.06 3.20
CA SER A 47 -4.60 4.23 3.19
C SER A 47 -4.77 2.98 2.31
N MET A 48 -5.88 2.27 2.44
CA MET A 48 -6.21 1.10 1.59
C MET A 48 -6.24 1.48 0.10
N VAL A 49 -6.92 2.58 -0.24
CA VAL A 49 -6.96 3.11 -1.62
C VAL A 49 -5.56 3.45 -2.14
N LEU A 50 -4.68 3.97 -1.30
CA LEU A 50 -3.30 4.25 -1.70
C LEU A 50 -2.49 2.98 -1.87
N ILE A 51 -2.63 1.99 -0.99
CA ILE A 51 -1.98 0.69 -1.11
C ILE A 51 -2.32 0.07 -2.48
N ASP A 52 -3.60 -0.04 -2.81
CA ASP A 52 -4.06 -0.61 -4.08
C ASP A 52 -3.58 0.14 -5.32
N ARG A 53 -3.42 1.47 -5.23
CA ARG A 53 -3.02 2.29 -6.38
C ARG A 53 -1.52 2.43 -6.53
N LEU A 54 -0.76 2.30 -5.44
CA LEU A 54 0.67 2.55 -5.41
C LEU A 54 1.49 1.25 -5.42
N CYS A 55 0.93 0.14 -4.96
CA CYS A 55 1.59 -1.15 -5.02
C CYS A 55 1.53 -1.74 -6.44
N SER A 56 2.62 -2.40 -6.82
CA SER A 56 2.77 -3.12 -8.08
C SER A 56 3.66 -4.33 -7.85
N LEU A 57 3.57 -5.35 -8.68
CA LEU A 57 4.45 -6.50 -8.64
C LEU A 57 5.87 -6.11 -9.10
N PRO A 58 6.93 -6.79 -8.63
CA PRO A 58 8.33 -6.48 -8.96
C PRO A 58 8.70 -6.58 -10.46
N GLY A 59 7.78 -6.98 -11.34
CA GLY A 59 7.91 -6.92 -12.80
C GLY A 59 7.15 -5.76 -13.48
N GLY A 60 6.57 -4.84 -12.71
CA GLY A 60 5.73 -3.75 -13.21
C GLY A 60 4.28 -4.13 -13.52
N GLY A 61 3.85 -5.34 -13.12
CA GLY A 61 2.45 -5.75 -13.19
C GLY A 61 1.62 -5.10 -12.08
N ASP A 62 0.34 -4.90 -12.33
CA ASP A 62 -0.59 -4.40 -11.31
C ASP A 62 -0.86 -5.50 -10.25
N VAL A 63 -1.03 -5.08 -9.00
CA VAL A 63 -1.58 -5.96 -7.96
C VAL A 63 -3.07 -6.23 -8.27
N PRO A 64 -3.65 -7.35 -7.79
CA PRO A 64 -5.08 -7.61 -7.94
C PRO A 64 -5.93 -6.48 -7.36
N ALA A 65 -7.14 -6.32 -7.89
CA ALA A 65 -8.11 -5.37 -7.32
C ALA A 65 -8.43 -5.77 -5.88
N ASN A 66 -8.55 -4.78 -4.99
CA ASN A 66 -8.74 -4.99 -3.55
C ASN A 66 -7.60 -5.78 -2.91
N PHE A 67 -6.36 -5.59 -3.39
CA PHE A 67 -5.17 -6.22 -2.80
C PHE A 67 -5.07 -5.94 -1.30
N SER A 68 -5.44 -4.74 -0.85
CA SER A 68 -5.48 -4.39 0.57
C SER A 68 -6.39 -5.27 1.42
N ASP A 69 -7.43 -5.89 0.84
CA ASP A 69 -8.37 -6.75 1.57
C ASP A 69 -7.79 -8.14 1.85
N GLU A 70 -6.82 -8.57 1.04
CA GLU A 70 -6.14 -9.87 1.15
C GLU A 70 -4.84 -9.78 1.97
N LEU A 71 -4.43 -8.56 2.35
CA LEU A 71 -3.30 -8.34 3.23
C LEU A 71 -3.64 -8.76 4.66
N ASP A 72 -2.68 -9.42 5.31
CA ASP A 72 -2.73 -9.56 6.76
C ASP A 72 -2.65 -8.17 7.43
N VAL A 73 -3.21 -8.06 8.62
CA VAL A 73 -3.29 -6.79 9.37
C VAL A 73 -1.91 -6.18 9.60
N GLU A 74 -0.86 -6.98 9.84
CA GLU A 74 0.50 -6.44 10.01
C GLU A 74 1.05 -5.83 8.73
N ASP A 75 0.84 -6.48 7.59
CA ASP A 75 1.31 -5.99 6.29
C ASP A 75 0.48 -4.79 5.82
N LEU A 76 -0.82 -4.79 6.11
CA LEU A 76 -1.72 -3.68 5.83
C LEU A 76 -1.29 -2.42 6.59
N ASP A 77 -1.00 -2.54 7.89
CA ASP A 77 -0.57 -1.41 8.73
C ASP A 77 0.80 -0.89 8.28
N ALA A 78 1.78 -1.78 8.04
CA ALA A 78 3.11 -1.40 7.59
C ALA A 78 3.11 -0.71 6.21
N LEU A 79 2.35 -1.24 5.25
CA LEU A 79 2.17 -0.60 3.95
C LEU A 79 1.40 0.72 4.07
N GLY A 80 0.41 0.78 4.96
CA GLY A 80 -0.35 1.98 5.30
C GLY A 80 0.56 3.11 5.78
N GLU A 81 1.43 2.84 6.76
CA GLU A 81 2.43 3.80 7.22
C GLU A 81 3.37 4.23 6.08
N LEU A 82 3.80 3.29 5.24
CA LEU A 82 4.72 3.58 4.14
C LEU A 82 4.09 4.50 3.08
N VAL A 83 2.83 4.24 2.68
CA VAL A 83 2.14 5.09 1.70
C VAL A 83 1.70 6.43 2.28
N THR A 84 1.32 6.47 3.57
CA THR A 84 0.92 7.71 4.24
C THR A 84 2.11 8.62 4.52
N ALA A 85 3.29 8.08 4.84
CA ALA A 85 4.52 8.84 4.97
C ALA A 85 4.91 9.58 3.67
N MET A 86 4.46 9.10 2.51
CA MET A 86 4.65 9.78 1.21
C MET A 86 3.66 10.93 0.98
N LEU A 87 2.61 11.05 1.78
CA LEU A 87 1.66 12.15 1.68
C LEU A 87 2.20 13.41 2.39
N PRO A 88 1.92 14.61 1.87
CA PRO A 88 2.34 15.86 2.51
C PRO A 88 1.76 16.05 3.93
N GLY A 89 0.62 15.42 4.26
CA GLY A 89 0.05 15.38 5.61
C GLY A 89 0.63 14.30 6.53
N GLY A 90 1.29 13.27 5.99
CA GLY A 90 1.98 12.22 6.76
C GLY A 90 3.31 12.68 7.37
N ARG A 91 3.82 13.82 6.91
CA ARG A 91 4.68 14.66 7.74
C ARG A 91 3.84 15.22 8.88
N LYS A 92 3.57 14.41 9.91
CA LYS A 92 3.38 14.97 11.25
C LYS A 92 4.56 15.91 11.44
N THR A 93 4.25 17.21 11.44
CA THR A 93 5.15 18.24 11.92
C THR A 93 5.78 17.71 13.18
N GLY A 94 7.07 17.39 13.12
CA GLY A 94 7.86 17.17 14.31
C GLY A 94 7.61 18.40 15.17
N ALA A 95 6.98 18.18 16.32
CA ALA A 95 6.91 19.17 17.37
C ALA A 95 8.35 19.60 17.64
N THR A 96 8.72 20.77 17.11
CA THR A 96 9.93 21.48 17.46
C THR A 96 9.59 22.96 17.42
N THR A 97 8.78 23.40 18.38
CA THR A 97 9.08 24.58 19.21
C THR A 97 8.27 24.51 20.48
#